data_AF-A0A9E5EDP4-F1
#
_entry.id   AF-A0A9E5EDP4-F1
#
_cell.length_a   1.000
_cell.length_b   1.000
_cell.length_c   1.000
_cell.angle_alpha   90.00
_cell.angle_beta   90.00
_cell.angle_gamma   90.00
#
_symmetry.space_group_name_H-M   'P 1'
#
loop_
_entity.id
_entity.type
_entity.pdbx_description
1 polymer ?
#
loop_
_entity_poly.entity_id
_entity_poly.type
_entity_poly.pdbx_seq_one_letter_code
_entity_poly.pdbx_strand_id
1 'polypeptide(L)'
;LDLAALYSELVADARLRKKIFTAMCAEWDKTIAALEQITGEKQRLANNPILARSIRHRFPYIDPLHHIQVELVRRYRAGQSDERLKRGIHLSINGIASGLRNTG
;
A
#
# COMPACT_ATOMS: atom_id res chain seq x y z
N LEU A 1 2.46 4.88 5.45
CA LEU A 1 2.12 3.64 6.19
C LEU A 1 0.61 3.51 6.40
N ASP A 2 -0.14 4.60 6.33
CA ASP A 2 -1.60 4.65 6.51
C ASP A 2 -2.36 3.66 5.61
N LEU A 3 -1.98 3.59 4.34
CA LEU A 3 -2.56 2.61 3.42
C LEU A 3 -2.33 1.17 3.88
N ALA A 4 -1.12 0.82 4.31
CA ALA A 4 -0.85 -0.51 4.83
C ALA A 4 -1.65 -0.78 6.12
N ALA A 5 -1.87 0.25 6.94
CA ALA A 5 -2.72 0.15 8.14
C ALA A 5 -4.16 -0.19 7.75
N LEU A 6 -4.71 0.44 6.71
CA LEU A 6 -6.04 0.15 6.17
C LEU A 6 -6.19 -1.33 5.76
N TYR A 7 -5.21 -1.89 5.05
CA TYR A 7 -5.24 -3.32 4.70
C TYR A 7 -5.10 -4.23 5.92
N SER A 8 -4.34 -3.80 6.94
CA SER A 8 -4.19 -4.57 8.17
C SER A 8 -5.53 -4.82 8.87
N GLU A 9 -6.51 -3.91 8.72
CA GLU A 9 -7.85 -4.06 9.29
C GLU A 9 -8.64 -5.26 8.74
N LEU A 10 -8.22 -5.81 7.59
CA LEU A 10 -8.78 -7.05 7.05
C LEU A 10 -8.41 -8.29 7.88
N VAL A 11 -7.50 -8.14 8.86
CA VAL A 11 -7.15 -9.17 9.84
C VAL A 11 -8.05 -9.01 11.07
N ALA A 12 -8.87 -10.04 11.33
CA ALA A 12 -9.86 -10.05 12.42
C ALA A 12 -9.21 -10.10 13.81
N ASP A 13 -8.10 -10.85 13.96
CA ASP A 13 -7.36 -10.89 15.22
C ASP A 13 -6.59 -9.58 15.43
N ALA A 14 -7.14 -8.72 16.30
CA ALA A 14 -6.56 -7.43 16.61
C ALA A 14 -5.19 -7.53 17.30
N ARG A 15 -4.93 -8.58 18.09
CA ARG A 15 -3.65 -8.76 18.79
C ARG A 15 -2.57 -9.15 17.80
N LEU A 16 -2.87 -10.11 16.92
CA LEU A 16 -1.99 -10.51 15.83
C LEU A 16 -1.70 -9.33 14.90
N ARG A 17 -2.75 -8.65 14.44
CA ARG A 17 -2.67 -7.46 13.59
C ARG A 17 -1.73 -6.42 14.18
N LYS A 18 -1.95 -6.02 15.44
CA LYS A 18 -1.14 -5.01 16.11
C LYS A 18 0.31 -5.46 16.23
N LYS A 19 0.55 -6.70 16.67
CA LYS A 19 1.91 -7.24 16.83
C LYS A 19 2.70 -7.18 15.52
N ILE A 20 2.12 -7.70 14.43
CA ILE A 20 2.82 -7.78 13.14
C ILE A 20 2.97 -6.39 12.51
N PHE A 21 1.91 -5.58 12.50
CA PHE A 21 1.97 -4.25 11.89
C PHE A 21 3.00 -3.35 12.60
N THR A 22 3.06 -3.38 13.94
CA THR A 22 4.09 -2.66 14.69
C THR A 22 5.50 -3.12 14.35
N ALA A 23 5.71 -4.44 14.20
CA ALA A 23 7.02 -4.96 13.79
C ALA A 23 7.41 -4.50 12.38
N MET A 24 6.46 -4.47 11.44
CA MET A 24 6.68 -3.97 10.08
C MET A 24 7.01 -2.48 10.06
N CYS A 25 6.31 -1.65 10.84
CA CYS A 25 6.62 -0.23 10.97
C CYS A 25 8.02 0.01 11.54
N ALA A 26 8.39 -0.73 12.59
CA ALA A 26 9.72 -0.63 13.17
C ALA A 26 10.82 -1.01 12.17
N GLU A 27 10.60 -2.04 11.35
CA GLU A 27 11.57 -2.46 10.34
C GLU A 27 11.66 -1.47 9.17
N TRP A 28 10.52 -0.90 8.78
CA TRP A 28 10.47 0.20 7.82
C TRP A 28 11.32 1.37 8.30
N ASP A 29 11.13 1.84 9.53
CA ASP A 29 11.85 3.00 10.07
C ASP A 29 13.37 2.74 10.15
N LYS A 30 13.79 1.55 10.60
CA LYS A 30 15.21 1.16 10.57
C LYS A 30 15.78 1.18 9.16
N THR A 31 15.02 0.69 8.18
CA THR A 31 15.44 0.65 6.78
C THR A 31 15.55 2.05 6.18
N ILE A 32 14.63 2.96 6.53
CA ILE A 32 14.75 4.38 6.16
C ILE A 32 16.04 4.96 6.75
N ALA A 33 16.25 4.81 8.06
CA ALA A 33 17.41 5.36 8.77
C ALA A 33 18.74 4.82 8.21
N ALA A 34 18.84 3.53 7.92
CA ALA A 34 20.02 2.93 7.32
C ALA A 34 20.30 3.52 5.92
N LEU A 35 19.27 3.70 5.10
CA LEU A 35 19.43 4.30 3.78
C LEU A 35 19.84 5.77 3.84
N GLU A 36 19.32 6.54 4.81
CA GLU A 36 19.75 7.92 5.04
C GLU A 36 21.23 8.00 5.47
N GLN A 37 21.67 7.09 6.34
CA GLN A 37 23.08 7.02 6.77
C GLN A 37 24.02 6.69 5.61
N ILE A 38 23.61 5.77 4.72
CA ILE A 38 24.43 5.33 3.58
C ILE A 38 24.47 6.39 2.48
N THR A 39 23.33 7.00 2.16
CA THR A 39 23.23 7.93 1.02
C THR A 39 23.48 9.38 1.39
N GLY A 40 23.34 9.75 2.68
CA GLY A 40 23.34 11.13 3.16
C GLY A 40 22.05 11.90 2.86
N GLU A 41 21.12 11.31 2.11
CA GLU A 41 19.90 11.97 1.63
C GLU A 41 18.71 11.67 2.54
N LYS A 42 18.13 12.70 3.16
CA LYS A 42 16.90 12.59 3.98
C LYS A 42 15.63 12.47 3.16
N GLN A 43 15.69 12.80 1.87
CA GLN A 43 14.54 12.75 0.98
C GLN A 43 14.72 11.65 -0.06
N ARG A 44 13.70 10.79 -0.17
CA ARG A 44 13.67 9.78 -1.23
C ARG A 44 13.69 10.45 -2.59
N LEU A 45 14.52 9.90 -3.49
CA LEU A 45 14.67 10.39 -4.87
C LEU A 45 15.15 11.86 -4.93
N ALA A 46 15.92 12.34 -3.95
CA ALA A 46 16.50 13.69 -3.96
C ALA A 46 17.32 13.96 -5.23
N ASN A 47 18.03 12.94 -5.73
CA ASN A 47 18.80 12.97 -6.97
C ASN A 47 17.97 12.81 -8.26
N ASN A 48 16.66 12.55 -8.16
CA ASN A 48 15.76 12.41 -9.31
C ASN A 48 14.39 13.07 -9.04
N PRO A 49 14.34 14.42 -9.00
CA PRO A 49 13.12 15.16 -8.68
C PRO A 49 12.00 14.96 -9.70
N ILE A 50 12.33 14.67 -10.97
CA ILE A 50 11.34 14.39 -12.02
C ILE A 50 10.59 13.09 -11.69
N LEU A 51 11.32 12.03 -11.34
CA LEU A 51 10.72 10.76 -10.94
C LEU A 51 9.91 10.91 -9.64
N ALA A 52 10.45 11.63 -8.65
CA ALA A 52 9.76 11.90 -7.39
C ALA A 52 8.42 12.62 -7.61
N ARG A 53 8.39 13.61 -8.52
CA ARG A 53 7.19 14.33 -8.90
C ARG A 53 6.21 13.44 -9.67
N SER A 54 6.70 12.66 -10.64
CA SER A 54 5.88 11.72 -11.40
C SER A 54 5.17 10.71 -10.50
N ILE A 55 5.88 10.14 -9.52
CA ILE A 55 5.29 9.23 -8.53
C ILE A 55 4.24 9.96 -7.70
N ARG A 56 4.54 11.17 -7.19
CA ARG A 56 3.59 11.98 -6.42
C ARG A 56 2.29 12.27 -7.16
N HIS A 57 2.36 12.57 -8.45
CA HIS A 57 1.16 12.83 -9.25
C HIS A 57 0.29 11.61 -9.49
N ARG A 58 0.84 10.39 -9.42
CA ARG A 58 0.05 9.17 -9.59
C ARG A 58 -0.72 8.78 -8.34
N PHE A 59 -0.18 9.07 -7.14
CA PHE A 59 -0.78 8.66 -5.87
C PHE A 59 -2.27 9.03 -5.70
N PRO A 60 -2.72 10.27 -6.03
CA PRO A 60 -4.13 10.64 -5.90
C PRO A 60 -5.11 9.78 -6.72
N TYR A 61 -4.64 9.13 -7.79
CA TYR A 61 -5.47 8.24 -8.62
C TYR A 61 -5.44 6.79 -8.13
N ILE A 62 -4.39 6.40 -7.41
CA ILE A 62 -4.20 5.03 -6.90
C ILE A 62 -4.87 4.87 -5.53
N ASP A 63 -4.81 5.92 -4.71
CA ASP A 63 -5.33 5.90 -3.34
C ASP A 63 -6.82 5.49 -3.26
N PRO A 64 -7.74 6.06 -4.07
CA PRO A 64 -9.13 5.62 -4.07
C PRO A 64 -9.31 4.14 -4.48
N LEU A 65 -8.46 3.63 -5.37
CA LEU A 65 -8.52 2.23 -5.80
C LEU A 65 -8.16 1.28 -4.66
N HIS A 66 -7.24 1.66 -3.78
CA HIS A 66 -6.93 0.88 -2.58
C HIS A 66 -8.09 0.86 -1.60
N HIS A 67 -8.74 2.00 -1.34
CA HIS A 67 -9.92 2.05 -0.48
C HIS A 67 -11.05 1.16 -0.99
N ILE A 68 -11.32 1.22 -2.31
CA ILE A 68 -12.28 0.34 -2.97
C ILE A 68 -11.85 -1.13 -2.84
N GLN A 69 -10.58 -1.44 -3.12
CA GLN A 69 -10.08 -2.82 -3.01
C GLN A 69 -10.27 -3.40 -1.62
N VAL A 70 -9.93 -2.66 -0.57
CA VAL A 70 -10.08 -3.12 0.82
C VAL A 70 -11.54 -3.44 1.11
N GLU A 71 -12.47 -2.60 0.69
CA GLU A 71 -13.89 -2.84 0.90
C GLU A 71 -14.41 -4.06 0.11
N LEU A 72 -14.00 -4.23 -1.15
CA LEU A 72 -14.38 -5.39 -1.95
C LEU A 72 -13.81 -6.69 -1.35
N VAL A 73 -12.56 -6.68 -0.88
CA VAL A 73 -11.95 -7.84 -0.22
C VAL A 73 -12.64 -8.14 1.12
N ARG A 74 -13.04 -7.12 1.88
CA ARG A 74 -13.80 -7.29 3.12
C ARG A 74 -15.13 -8.01 2.86
N ARG A 75 -15.89 -7.54 1.88
CA ARG A 75 -17.16 -8.17 1.45
C ARG A 75 -16.97 -9.61 1.00
N TYR A 76 -15.92 -9.85 0.21
CA TYR A 76 -15.60 -11.20 -0.27
C TYR A 76 -15.28 -12.15 0.88
N ARG A 77 -14.46 -11.72 1.85
CA ARG A 77 -14.15 -12.49 3.07
C ARG A 77 -15.35 -12.70 3.98
N ALA A 78 -16.36 -11.82 3.93
CA ALA A 78 -17.62 -11.98 4.64
C ALA A 78 -18.60 -12.98 3.95
N GLY A 79 -18.18 -13.61 2.84
CA GLY A 79 -18.96 -14.64 2.15
C GLY A 79 -19.75 -14.15 0.94
N GLN A 80 -19.66 -12.87 0.57
CA GLN A 80 -20.22 -12.41 -0.71
C GLN A 80 -19.35 -12.92 -1.86
N SER A 81 -19.96 -13.45 -2.92
CA SER A 81 -19.19 -14.09 -3.99
C SER A 81 -19.78 -13.92 -5.39
N ASP A 82 -20.56 -12.86 -5.63
CA ASP A 82 -21.09 -12.57 -6.95
C ASP A 82 -19.97 -12.18 -7.93
N GLU A 83 -20.22 -12.41 -9.23
CA GLU A 83 -19.23 -12.17 -10.27
C GLU A 83 -18.83 -10.69 -10.40
N ARG A 84 -19.73 -9.76 -10.06
CA ARG A 84 -19.42 -8.33 -10.09
C ARG A 84 -18.42 -7.96 -9.00
N LEU A 85 -18.55 -8.54 -7.81
CA LEU A 85 -17.59 -8.37 -6.71
C LEU A 85 -16.19 -8.88 -7.10
N LYS A 86 -16.08 -10.12 -7.60
CA LYS A 86 -14.81 -10.69 -8.04
C LYS A 86 -14.16 -9.85 -9.14
N ARG A 87 -14.96 -9.43 -10.13
CA ARG A 87 -14.50 -8.56 -11.21
C ARG A 87 -14.00 -7.22 -10.67
N GLY A 88 -14.69 -6.63 -9.70
CA GLY A 88 -14.26 -5.42 -9.01
C GLY A 88 -12.89 -5.56 -8.35
N ILE A 89 -12.66 -6.69 -7.65
CA ILE A 89 -11.36 -7.00 -7.05
C ILE A 89 -10.28 -7.06 -8.13
N HIS A 90 -10.49 -7.81 -9.21
CA HIS A 90 -9.52 -7.89 -10.31
C HIS A 90 -9.24 -6.53 -10.97
N LEU A 91 -10.27 -5.71 -11.19
CA LEU A 91 -10.10 -4.36 -11.73
C LEU A 91 -9.27 -3.47 -10.80
N SER A 92 -9.49 -3.55 -9.49
CA SER A 92 -8.69 -2.81 -8.51
C SER A 92 -7.23 -3.26 -8.49
N ILE A 93 -6.96 -4.57 -8.58
CA ILE A 93 -5.60 -5.13 -8.67
C ILE A 93 -4.88 -4.57 -9.90
N ASN A 94 -5.52 -4.67 -11.06
CA ASN A 94 -4.95 -4.19 -12.32
C ASN A 94 -4.72 -2.67 -12.31
N GLY A 95 -5.67 -1.90 -11.76
CA GLY A 95 -5.56 -0.45 -11.65
C GLY A 95 -4.41 -0.01 -10.75
N ILE A 96 -4.27 -0.64 -9.58
CA ILE A 96 -3.16 -0.37 -8.65
C ILE A 96 -1.82 -0.73 -9.30
N ALA A 97 -1.71 -1.91 -9.92
CA ALA A 97 -0.49 -2.36 -10.59
C ALA A 97 -0.07 -1.40 -11.72
N SER A 98 -1.03 -0.96 -12.54
CA SER A 98 -0.78 0.01 -13.62
C SER A 98 -0.28 1.36 -13.08
N GLY A 99 -0.83 1.83 -11.95
CA GLY A 99 -0.44 3.09 -11.32
C GLY A 99 0.93 3.05 -10.65
N LEU A 100 1.24 1.95 -9.95
CA LEU A 100 2.53 1.77 -9.26
C LEU A 100 3.68 1.50 -10.22
N ARG A 101 3.39 0.88 -11.38
CA ARG A 101 4.39 0.44 -12.35
C ARG A 101 5.41 -0.51 -11.69
N ASN A 102 6.68 -0.32 -11.97
CA ASN A 102 7.80 -1.13 -11.51
C ASN A 102 8.08 -0.87 -10.02
N THR A 103 8.00 -1.92 -9.21
CA THR A 103 8.12 -1.85 -7.74
C THR A 103 9.17 -2.82 -7.16
N GLY A 104 9.83 -3.62 -8.01
CA GLY A 104 10.90 -4.56 -7.69
C GLY A 104 11.56 -5.08 -8.96
#